data_AF-A0A375Z4E2-F1
#
_entry.id   AF-A0A375Z4E2-F1
#
_cell.length_a   1.000
_cell.length_b   1.000
_cell.length_c   1.000
_cell.angle_alpha   90.00
_cell.angle_beta   90.00
_cell.angle_gamma   90.00
#
_symmetry.space_group_name_H-M   'P 1'
#
loop_
_entity.id
_entity.type
_entity.pdbx_description
1 polymer ?
#
loop_
_entity_poly.entity_id
_entity_poly.type
_entity_poly.pdbx_seq_one_letter_code
_entity_poly.pdbx_strand_id
1 'polypeptide(L)'
;MIAWCVVFAGVAVMVFCAVVAAAVPRVFDRLHLLTATTSFGAPLIGVGLMVSQGWTEASAMIAVTVFFTMLSAPVVSAATARLAAQHEGLVDESSPS
;
A
#
# COMPACT_ATOMS: atom_id res chain seq x y z
N MET A 1 -18.95 -12.95 11.16
CA MET A 1 -17.74 -13.78 11.30
C MET A 1 -16.83 -13.67 10.08
N ILE A 2 -17.32 -13.89 8.85
CA ILE A 2 -16.54 -13.77 7.61
C ILE A 2 -15.83 -12.42 7.45
N ALA A 3 -16.51 -11.30 7.74
CA ALA A 3 -15.93 -9.97 7.64
C ALA A 3 -14.66 -9.78 8.51
N TRP A 4 -14.67 -10.32 9.73
CA TRP A 4 -13.51 -10.28 10.64
C TRP A 4 -12.34 -11.11 10.13
N CYS A 5 -12.59 -12.25 9.49
CA CYS A 5 -11.54 -13.04 8.85
C CYS A 5 -10.86 -12.27 7.72
N VAL A 6 -11.63 -11.53 6.92
CA VAL A 6 -11.11 -10.71 5.80
C VAL A 6 -10.25 -9.55 6.33
N VAL A 7 -10.69 -8.88 7.39
CA VAL A 7 -9.90 -7.82 8.04
C VAL A 7 -8.61 -8.37 8.61
N PHE A 8 -8.65 -9.47 9.36
CA PHE A 8 -7.45 -10.09 9.92
C PHE A 8 -6.47 -10.56 8.84
N ALA A 9 -6.98 -11.12 7.74
CA ALA A 9 -6.15 -11.50 6.60
C ALA A 9 -5.44 -10.26 6.00
N GLY A 10 -6.16 -9.16 5.80
CA GLY A 10 -5.57 -7.91 5.31
C GLY A 10 -4.52 -7.33 6.25
N VAL A 11 -4.77 -7.35 7.57
CA VAL A 11 -3.79 -6.90 8.57
C VAL A 11 -2.56 -7.80 8.59
N ALA A 12 -2.72 -9.12 8.52
CA ALA A 12 -1.60 -10.06 8.45
C ALA A 12 -0.71 -9.81 7.22
N VAL A 13 -1.32 -9.54 6.07
CA VAL A 13 -0.59 -9.17 4.84
C VAL A 13 0.20 -7.87 5.03
N MET A 14 -0.38 -6.85 5.67
CA MET A 14 0.32 -5.60 5.96
C MET A 14 1.51 -5.80 6.89
N VAL A 15 1.33 -6.55 7.99
CA VAL A 15 2.40 -6.84 8.94
C VAL A 15 3.52 -7.63 8.28
N PHE A 16 3.17 -8.65 7.48
CA PHE A 16 4.17 -9.46 6.79
C PHE A 16 4.96 -8.61 5.77
N CYS A 17 4.29 -7.78 4.97
CA CYS A 17 4.98 -6.88 4.04
C CYS A 17 5.87 -5.86 4.78
N ALA A 18 5.44 -5.32 5.92
CA ALA A 18 6.24 -4.39 6.71
C ALA A 18 7.51 -5.06 7.27
N VAL A 19 7.38 -6.29 7.80
CA VAL A 19 8.52 -7.07 8.32
C VAL A 19 9.49 -7.42 7.20
N VAL A 20 8.98 -7.91 6.06
CA VAL A 20 9.84 -8.25 4.92
C VAL A 20 10.52 -7.00 4.39
N ALA A 21 9.80 -5.88 4.20
CA ALA A 21 10.38 -4.63 3.74
C ALA A 21 11.50 -4.09 4.67
N ALA A 22 11.38 -4.29 5.98
CA ALA A 22 12.45 -3.94 6.92
C ALA A 22 13.69 -4.84 6.76
N ALA A 23 13.51 -6.10 6.36
CA ALA A 23 14.58 -7.07 6.18
C ALA A 23 15.26 -7.01 4.79
N VAL A 24 14.56 -6.58 3.73
CA VAL A 24 15.17 -6.57 2.38
C VAL A 24 16.14 -5.40 2.24
N PRO A 25 17.38 -5.62 1.74
CA PRO A 25 18.37 -4.56 1.58
C PRO A 25 18.12 -3.67 0.34
N ARG A 26 17.42 -4.17 -0.70
CA ARG A 26 17.22 -3.43 -1.95
C ARG A 26 15.96 -2.57 -1.94
N VAL A 27 16.10 -1.31 -2.35
CA VAL A 27 15.00 -0.33 -2.35
C VAL A 27 13.88 -0.73 -3.33
N PHE A 28 14.23 -1.29 -4.48
CA PHE A 28 13.23 -1.77 -5.46
C PHE A 28 12.36 -2.92 -4.92
N ASP A 29 12.93 -3.84 -4.14
CA ASP A 29 12.16 -4.92 -3.52
C ASP A 29 11.21 -4.37 -2.43
N ARG A 30 11.64 -3.34 -1.70
CA ARG A 30 10.77 -2.61 -0.75
C ARG A 30 9.62 -1.90 -1.45
N LEU A 31 9.89 -1.28 -2.60
CA LEU A 31 8.87 -0.62 -3.42
C LEU A 31 7.85 -1.62 -3.97
N HIS A 32 8.30 -2.80 -4.39
CA HIS A 32 7.40 -3.86 -4.86
C HIS A 32 6.49 -4.36 -3.72
N LEU A 33 7.01 -4.51 -2.51
CA LEU A 33 6.24 -4.89 -1.32
C LEU A 33 5.26 -3.78 -0.88
N LEU A 34 5.65 -2.51 -1.02
CA LEU A 34 4.77 -1.38 -0.76
C LEU A 34 3.56 -1.39 -1.69
N THR A 35 3.78 -1.61 -2.99
CA THR A 35 2.69 -1.75 -3.97
C THR A 35 1.76 -2.93 -3.64
N ALA A 36 2.31 -4.07 -3.22
CA ALA A 36 1.49 -5.21 -2.79
C ALA A 36 0.63 -4.86 -1.56
N THR A 37 1.20 -4.15 -0.60
CA THR A 37 0.52 -3.73 0.64
C THR A 37 -0.64 -2.78 0.36
N THR A 38 -0.45 -1.81 -0.52
CA THR A 38 -1.44 -0.76 -0.80
C THR A 38 -2.52 -1.23 -1.78
N SER A 39 -2.18 -2.11 -2.72
CA SER A 39 -3.13 -2.61 -3.73
C SER A 39 -3.96 -3.81 -3.26
N PHE A 40 -3.47 -4.60 -2.30
CA PHE A 40 -4.21 -5.73 -1.73
C PHE A 40 -4.63 -5.50 -0.28
N GLY A 41 -3.72 -5.04 0.60
CA GLY A 41 -4.01 -4.92 2.03
C GLY A 41 -5.10 -3.90 2.34
N ALA A 42 -4.93 -2.65 1.88
CA ALA A 42 -5.88 -1.57 2.13
C ALA A 42 -7.30 -1.85 1.59
N PRO A 43 -7.49 -2.27 0.33
CA PRO A 43 -8.83 -2.58 -0.16
C PRO A 43 -9.44 -3.83 0.47
N LEU A 44 -8.66 -4.85 0.82
CA LEU A 44 -9.22 -6.04 1.48
C LEU A 44 -9.73 -5.73 2.89
N ILE A 45 -8.99 -4.93 3.67
CA ILE A 45 -9.44 -4.42 4.98
C ILE A 45 -10.70 -3.55 4.81
N GLY A 46 -10.69 -2.66 3.82
CA GLY A 46 -11.82 -1.77 3.51
C GLY A 46 -13.10 -2.52 3.18
N VAL A 47 -13.03 -3.51 2.28
CA VAL A 47 -14.17 -4.36 1.92
C VAL A 47 -14.66 -5.15 3.13
N GLY A 48 -13.76 -5.70 3.95
CA GLY A 48 -14.12 -6.40 5.18
C GLY A 48 -14.90 -5.51 6.16
N LEU A 49 -14.47 -4.26 6.35
CA LEU A 49 -15.16 -3.30 7.21
C LEU A 49 -16.51 -2.83 6.63
N MET A 50 -16.59 -2.59 5.31
CA MET A 50 -17.85 -2.24 4.64
C MET A 50 -18.89 -3.34 4.78
N VAL A 51 -18.48 -4.61 4.64
CA VAL A 51 -19.36 -5.78 4.84
C VAL A 51 -19.76 -5.93 6.31
N SER A 52 -18.88 -5.60 7.26
CA SER A 52 -19.20 -5.65 8.70
C SER A 52 -20.16 -4.56 9.15
N GLN A 53 -20.02 -3.34 8.63
CA GLN A 53 -20.84 -2.18 9.01
C GLN A 53 -22.13 -2.06 8.20
N GLY A 54 -22.26 -2.75 7.07
CA GLY A 54 -23.41 -2.64 6.17
C GLY A 54 -23.43 -1.33 5.38
N TRP A 55 -24.57 -1.00 4.75
CA TRP A 55 -24.71 0.21 3.94
C TRP A 55 -24.95 1.44 4.81
N THR A 56 -23.87 1.95 5.41
CA THR A 56 -23.88 3.11 6.30
C THR A 56 -22.94 4.20 5.79
N GLU A 57 -23.06 5.41 6.33
CA GLU A 57 -22.16 6.53 6.06
C GLU A 57 -20.69 6.16 6.33
N ALA A 58 -20.44 5.37 7.38
CA ALA A 58 -19.11 4.87 7.71
C ALA A 58 -18.50 4.04 6.57
N SER A 59 -19.29 3.19 5.92
CA SER A 59 -18.83 2.40 4.77
C SER A 59 -18.48 3.27 3.56
N ALA A 60 -19.20 4.37 3.33
CA ALA A 60 -18.87 5.33 2.28
C ALA A 60 -17.55 6.06 2.58
N MET A 61 -17.34 6.49 3.82
CA MET A 61 -16.05 7.10 4.22
C MET A 61 -14.88 6.13 4.04
N ILE A 62 -15.04 4.87 4.46
CA ILE A 62 -14.02 3.83 4.29
C ILE A 62 -13.68 3.63 2.81
N ALA A 63 -14.68 3.57 1.93
CA ALA A 63 -14.47 3.42 0.49
C ALA A 63 -13.64 4.59 -0.08
N VAL A 64 -13.96 5.83 0.33
CA VAL A 64 -13.20 7.03 -0.09
C VAL A 64 -11.76 6.97 0.43
N THR A 65 -11.53 6.59 1.69
CA THR A 65 -10.18 6.46 2.24
C THR A 65 -9.35 5.42 1.49
N VAL A 66 -9.93 4.26 1.19
CA VAL A 66 -9.27 3.19 0.43
C VAL A 66 -8.89 3.68 -0.96
N PHE A 67 -9.83 4.36 -1.64
CA PHE A 67 -9.60 4.89 -2.97
C PHE A 67 -8.44 5.90 -3.01
N PHE A 68 -8.44 6.88 -2.11
CA PHE A 68 -7.34 7.84 -2.01
C PHE A 68 -6.01 7.19 -1.64
N THR A 69 -6.04 6.15 -0.80
CA THR A 69 -4.83 5.38 -0.44
C THR A 69 -4.27 4.63 -1.64
N MET A 70 -5.12 4.02 -2.48
CA MET A 70 -4.69 3.35 -3.70
C MET A 70 -4.10 4.32 -4.73
N LEU A 71 -4.59 5.56 -4.78
CA LEU A 71 -4.08 6.62 -5.66
C LEU A 71 -2.75 7.22 -5.17
N SER A 72 -2.61 7.45 -3.87
CA SER A 72 -1.39 8.05 -3.30
C SER A 72 -0.21 7.07 -3.29
N ALA A 73 -0.48 5.78 -3.16
CA ALA A 73 0.55 4.74 -3.11
C ALA A 73 1.52 4.73 -4.32
N PRO A 74 1.07 4.69 -5.59
CA PRO A 74 1.97 4.74 -6.75
C PRO A 74 2.73 6.07 -6.85
N VAL A 75 2.14 7.18 -6.40
CA VAL A 75 2.82 8.50 -6.40
C VAL A 75 3.99 8.50 -5.43
N VAL A 76 3.78 8.03 -4.19
CA VAL A 76 4.84 7.91 -3.18
C VAL A 76 5.90 6.91 -3.62
N SER A 77 5.48 5.78 -4.21
CA SER A 77 6.39 4.76 -4.75
C SER A 77 7.29 5.33 -5.86
N ALA A 78 6.73 6.04 -6.84
CA ALA A 78 7.50 6.66 -7.92
C ALA A 78 8.48 7.74 -7.41
N ALA A 79 8.04 8.59 -6.48
CA ALA A 79 8.90 9.62 -5.89
C ALA A 79 10.07 8.98 -5.11
N THR A 80 9.80 7.94 -4.33
CA THR A 80 10.81 7.22 -3.54
C THR A 80 11.78 6.47 -4.45
N ALA A 81 11.30 5.83 -5.53
CA ALA A 81 12.11 5.14 -6.52
C ALA A 81 13.09 6.10 -7.21
N ARG A 82 12.60 7.27 -7.64
CA ARG A 82 13.45 8.30 -8.26
C ARG A 82 14.54 8.79 -7.31
N LEU A 83 14.19 9.11 -6.06
CA LEU A 83 15.15 9.56 -5.06
C LEU A 83 16.23 8.50 -4.78
N ALA A 84 15.82 7.22 -4.67
CA ALA A 84 16.75 6.11 -4.49
C ALA A 84 17.68 5.93 -5.68
N ALA A 85 17.15 6.02 -6.91
CA ALA A 85 17.94 5.91 -8.14
C ALA A 85 18.94 7.06 -8.31
N GLN A 86 18.61 8.27 -7.85
CA GLN A 86 19.54 9.40 -7.78
C GLN A 86 20.65 9.15 -6.75
N HIS A 87 20.30 8.64 -5.57
CA HIS A 87 21.29 8.33 -4.52
C HIS A 87 22.26 7.21 -4.92
N GLU A 88 21.81 6.22 -5.69
CA GLU A 88 22.68 5.16 -6.25
C GLU A 88 23.46 5.60 -7.51
N GLY A 89 23.28 6.84 -7.97
CA GLY A 89 23.97 7.38 -9.16
C GLY A 89 23.54 6.73 -10.48
N LEU A 90 22.38 6.06 -10.48
CA LEU A 90 21.84 5.35 -11.66
C LEU A 90 21.06 6.27 -12.60
N VAL A 91 20.70 7.48 -12.14
CA VAL A 91 19.98 8.49 -12.91
C VAL A 91 20.74 9.81 -12.80
N ASP A 92 21.27 10.28 -13.93
CA ASP A 92 21.90 11.59 -14.04
C ASP A 92 20.87 12.69 -13.72
N GLU A 93 21.28 13.68 -12.93
CA GLU A 93 20.41 14.75 -12.39
C GLU A 93 19.81 15.62 -13.52
N SER A 94 20.30 15.43 -14.75
CA SER A 94 19.88 16.05 -16.01
C SER A 94 18.74 15.33 -16.75
N SER A 95 18.30 14.14 -16.32
CA SER A 95 17.25 13.39 -17.02
C SER A 95 15.85 14.01 -16.84
N PRO A 96 15.13 14.35 -17.93
CA PRO A 96 13.83 15.01 -17.85
C PRO A 96 12.76 14.07 -17.26
N SER A 97 11.81 14.68 -16.55
CA SER A 97 10.68 14.03 -15.87
C SER A 97 9.57 13.56 -16.78
#